data_AF-A0AAW4AMY6-F1
#
_entry.id   AF-A0AAW4AMY6-F1
#
_cell.length_a   1.000
_cell.length_b   1.000
_cell.length_c   1.000
_cell.angle_alpha   90.00
_cell.angle_beta   90.00
_cell.angle_gamma   90.00
#
_symmetry.space_group_name_H-M   'P 1'
#
loop_
_entity.id
_entity.type
_entity.pdbx_description
1 polymer ?
#
loop_
_entity_poly.entity_id
_entity_poly.type
_entity_poly.pdbx_seq_one_letter_code
_entity_poly.pdbx_strand_id
1 'polypeptide(L)'
;MNLCKRITHSPFGYALACSLLLSGCIAYNSKPKNPRSYPLLSEAIYSEDDLSLADNPNIIRTAIEQNQSVTINDLNALTSQLPIVFPELNLHLEQEHSFDARLFQSAAQQLVAQFACELYSSQQMPDSVQMCANDGRVTPNNLGYLPFQQGKYSGERLTVHRHSQPQGSQSQSVAVDLYLKSTSERPLSSIWGSTHTLGRFHGSHFSSDSVVLTVYFEGHVLDERHQWQAQYPEPLIFFLLLPSITTLLQQGSDASAAQFAMNNTRLLLVDSETRR
;
A
#
# COMPACT_ATOMS: atom_id res chain seq x y z
N MET A 1 -57.48 49.12 3.84
CA MET A 1 -57.25 50.44 3.19
C MET A 1 -55.89 50.34 2.49
N ASN A 2 -55.88 50.13 1.17
CA ASN A 2 -55.71 51.18 0.15
C ASN A 2 -54.40 51.98 0.37
N LEU A 3 -53.47 52.14 -0.57
CA LEU A 3 -53.47 51.95 -2.02
C LEU A 3 -52.02 52.06 -2.51
N CYS A 4 -51.71 51.29 -3.55
CA CYS A 4 -50.66 51.49 -4.55
C CYS A 4 -50.11 52.92 -4.69
N LYS A 5 -48.78 53.06 -4.77
CA LYS A 5 -48.15 54.16 -5.51
C LYS A 5 -47.24 53.61 -6.60
N ARG A 6 -47.42 54.21 -7.77
CA ARG A 6 -47.09 53.75 -9.13
C ARG A 6 -45.60 53.51 -9.39
N ILE A 7 -45.43 52.45 -10.15
CA ILE A 7 -44.32 52.11 -11.04
C ILE A 7 -44.16 53.20 -12.12
N THR A 8 -42.92 53.59 -12.38
CA THR A 8 -42.47 54.21 -13.64
C THR A 8 -41.50 53.25 -14.33
N HIS A 9 -41.94 52.65 -15.44
CA HIS A 9 -41.14 52.02 -16.50
C HIS A 9 -40.24 53.09 -17.16
N SER A 10 -39.06 52.87 -17.75
CA SER A 10 -38.21 51.72 -18.12
C SER A 10 -36.90 52.33 -18.72
N PRO A 11 -36.09 51.69 -19.58
CA PRO A 11 -35.54 50.33 -19.62
C PRO A 11 -34.01 50.38 -19.85
N PHE A 12 -33.15 49.73 -19.08
CA PHE A 12 -31.88 49.25 -19.65
C PHE A 12 -31.45 48.04 -18.83
N GLY A 13 -31.41 46.90 -19.52
CA GLY A 13 -31.17 45.61 -18.93
C GLY A 13 -29.76 45.49 -18.38
N TYR A 14 -29.63 44.72 -17.30
CA TYR A 14 -28.68 43.63 -17.20
C TYR A 14 -29.27 42.65 -16.18
N ALA A 15 -29.78 41.54 -16.70
CA ALA A 15 -29.99 40.35 -15.90
C ALA A 15 -28.60 39.83 -15.51
N LEU A 16 -28.29 39.84 -14.21
CA LEU A 16 -27.17 39.10 -13.67
C LEU A 16 -27.72 38.03 -12.75
N ALA A 17 -27.75 36.83 -13.33
CA ALA A 17 -28.09 35.57 -12.73
C ALA A 17 -27.18 35.31 -11.52
N CYS A 18 -27.77 35.28 -10.33
CA CYS A 18 -27.11 34.75 -9.14
C CYS A 18 -27.39 33.24 -9.08
N SER A 19 -26.78 32.51 -10.01
CA SER A 19 -26.73 31.05 -10.00
C SER A 19 -25.78 30.64 -8.87
N LEU A 20 -26.32 30.43 -7.67
CA LEU A 20 -25.62 29.72 -6.61
C LEU A 20 -25.37 28.28 -7.10
N LEU A 21 -24.22 28.08 -7.74
CA LEU A 21 -23.64 26.78 -8.01
C LEU A 21 -23.30 26.15 -6.66
N LEU A 22 -24.27 25.45 -6.07
CA LEU A 22 -24.03 24.36 -5.14
C LEU A 22 -23.36 23.21 -5.93
N SER A 23 -22.09 23.39 -6.30
CA SER A 23 -21.21 22.28 -6.66
C SER A 23 -20.80 21.60 -5.36
N GLY A 24 -21.76 20.92 -4.73
CA GLY A 24 -21.45 19.93 -3.72
C GLY A 24 -20.72 18.80 -4.45
N CYS A 25 -19.44 18.60 -4.12
CA CYS A 25 -18.71 17.40 -4.50
C CYS A 25 -19.52 16.19 -4.02
N ILE A 26 -20.26 15.56 -4.92
CA ILE A 26 -20.77 14.21 -4.68
C ILE A 26 -19.51 13.34 -4.72
N ALA A 27 -18.90 13.14 -3.56
CA ALA A 27 -18.01 12.02 -3.36
C ALA A 27 -18.85 10.78 -3.69
N TYR A 28 -18.63 10.22 -4.87
CA TYR A 28 -19.20 8.94 -5.26
C TYR A 28 -18.65 7.91 -4.27
N ASN A 29 -19.37 7.72 -3.18
CA ASN A 29 -19.11 6.68 -2.21
C ASN A 29 -19.61 5.38 -2.86
N SER A 30 -18.87 4.89 -3.85
CA SER A 30 -19.11 3.57 -4.44
C SER A 30 -18.88 2.56 -3.33
N LYS A 31 -19.97 2.03 -2.75
CA LYS A 31 -19.88 0.95 -1.79
C LYS A 31 -19.04 -0.18 -2.41
N PRO A 32 -18.13 -0.81 -1.66
CA PRO A 32 -17.30 -1.89 -2.18
C PRO A 32 -18.22 -2.97 -2.74
N LYS A 33 -17.94 -3.45 -3.95
CA LYS A 33 -18.70 -4.54 -4.59
C LYS A 33 -18.77 -5.78 -3.69
N ASN A 34 -17.76 -5.99 -2.85
CA ASN A 34 -17.77 -6.91 -1.72
C ASN A 34 -16.99 -6.30 -0.53
N PRO A 35 -17.64 -5.96 0.60
CA PRO A 35 -16.97 -5.33 1.74
C PRO A 35 -16.02 -6.27 2.50
N ARG A 36 -15.99 -7.56 2.15
CA ARG A 36 -15.18 -8.59 2.82
C ARG A 36 -14.08 -9.19 1.94
N SER A 37 -13.86 -8.66 0.74
CA SER A 37 -12.78 -9.13 -0.13
C SER A 37 -12.16 -7.98 -0.93
N TYR A 38 -10.87 -8.07 -1.20
CA TYR A 38 -10.23 -7.17 -2.16
C TYR A 38 -10.54 -7.59 -3.60
N PRO A 39 -10.40 -6.69 -4.58
CA PRO A 39 -10.35 -7.06 -5.99
C PRO A 39 -9.25 -8.08 -6.27
N LEU A 40 -9.42 -8.87 -7.33
CA LEU A 40 -8.46 -9.90 -7.70
C LEU A 40 -7.28 -9.28 -8.46
N LEU A 41 -6.05 -9.62 -8.05
CA LEU A 41 -4.83 -9.20 -8.74
C LEU A 41 -4.75 -9.83 -10.13
N SER A 42 -5.18 -11.10 -10.27
CA SER A 42 -5.26 -11.78 -11.57
C SER A 42 -6.11 -11.01 -12.60
N GLU A 43 -7.12 -10.27 -12.14
CA GLU A 43 -8.04 -9.48 -12.98
C GLU A 43 -7.67 -7.99 -13.03
N ALA A 44 -6.64 -7.56 -12.29
CA ALA A 44 -6.27 -6.16 -12.21
C ALA A 44 -5.64 -5.66 -13.53
N ILE A 45 -5.89 -4.39 -13.85
CA ILE A 45 -5.44 -3.77 -15.10
C ILE A 45 -3.93 -3.54 -15.05
N TYR A 46 -3.19 -4.19 -15.96
CA TYR A 46 -1.74 -4.16 -16.08
C TYR A 46 -1.22 -3.05 -17.01
N SER A 47 -1.86 -2.88 -18.16
CA SER A 47 -1.44 -1.95 -19.23
C SER A 47 -2.54 -0.95 -19.56
N GLU A 48 -2.18 0.07 -20.35
CA GLU A 48 -3.12 1.09 -20.86
C GLU A 48 -4.21 0.51 -21.79
N ASP A 49 -4.00 -0.72 -22.29
CA ASP A 49 -4.95 -1.46 -23.14
C ASP A 49 -6.01 -2.24 -22.34
N ASP A 50 -6.16 -1.95 -21.04
CA ASP A 50 -7.07 -2.63 -20.11
C ASP A 50 -6.88 -4.16 -20.03
N LEU A 51 -5.67 -4.64 -20.33
CA LEU A 51 -5.34 -6.07 -20.25
C LEU A 51 -5.16 -6.49 -18.79
N SER A 52 -5.75 -7.64 -18.43
CA SER A 52 -5.61 -8.22 -17.10
C SER A 52 -4.20 -8.75 -16.87
N LEU A 53 -3.77 -8.76 -15.61
CA LEU A 53 -2.45 -9.26 -15.23
C LEU A 53 -2.24 -10.74 -15.58
N ALA A 54 -3.27 -11.58 -15.42
CA ALA A 54 -3.16 -13.01 -15.68
C ALA A 54 -3.19 -13.34 -17.19
N ASP A 55 -3.91 -12.57 -18.00
CA ASP A 55 -4.06 -12.86 -19.42
C ASP A 55 -2.89 -12.32 -20.27
N ASN A 56 -2.11 -11.38 -19.75
CA ASN A 56 -1.00 -10.76 -20.47
C ASN A 56 0.37 -11.27 -19.98
N PRO A 57 1.30 -11.70 -20.86
CA PRO A 57 2.68 -12.00 -20.48
C PRO A 57 3.36 -10.78 -19.81
N ASN A 58 3.78 -10.95 -18.55
CA ASN A 58 4.50 -9.91 -17.81
C ASN A 58 5.32 -10.52 -16.67
N ILE A 59 6.27 -9.73 -16.15
CA ILE A 59 7.25 -10.14 -15.14
C ILE A 59 6.61 -10.55 -13.80
N ILE A 60 5.49 -9.92 -13.41
CA ILE A 60 4.79 -10.23 -12.16
C ILE A 60 4.10 -11.59 -12.29
N ARG A 61 3.40 -11.80 -13.42
CA ARG A 61 2.79 -13.09 -13.76
C ARG A 61 3.85 -14.19 -13.77
N THR A 62 4.99 -13.97 -14.43
CA THR A 62 6.08 -14.95 -14.48
C THR A 62 6.57 -15.32 -13.08
N ALA A 63 6.81 -14.34 -12.19
CA ALA A 63 7.23 -14.61 -10.82
C ALA A 63 6.19 -15.44 -10.04
N ILE A 64 4.89 -15.15 -10.23
CA ILE A 64 3.79 -15.87 -9.57
C ILE A 64 3.65 -17.30 -10.09
N GLU A 65 3.65 -17.50 -11.40
CA GLU A 65 3.52 -18.82 -12.04
C GLU A 65 4.73 -19.71 -11.78
N GLN A 66 5.93 -19.12 -11.69
CA GLN A 66 7.17 -19.83 -11.35
C GLN A 66 7.39 -19.97 -9.83
N ASN A 67 6.46 -19.48 -9.00
CA ASN A 67 6.50 -19.58 -7.54
C ASN A 67 7.74 -18.90 -6.91
N GLN A 68 8.28 -17.88 -7.56
CA GLN A 68 9.51 -17.20 -7.14
C GLN A 68 9.22 -16.26 -5.98
N SER A 69 9.66 -16.64 -4.79
CA SER A 69 9.47 -15.85 -3.58
C SER A 69 10.42 -16.23 -2.46
N VAL A 70 10.67 -15.29 -1.54
CA VAL A 70 11.51 -15.49 -0.35
C VAL A 70 10.76 -15.03 0.90
N THR A 71 10.89 -15.76 2.01
CA THR A 71 10.24 -15.37 3.27
C THR A 71 10.91 -14.13 3.85
N ILE A 72 10.13 -13.13 4.27
CA ILE A 72 10.70 -11.88 4.81
C ILE A 72 11.31 -12.04 6.20
N ASN A 73 11.04 -13.15 6.90
CA ASN A 73 11.57 -13.42 8.24
C ASN A 73 12.97 -14.06 8.23
N ASP A 74 13.44 -14.52 7.07
CA ASP A 74 14.81 -15.05 6.91
C ASP A 74 15.69 -13.95 6.31
N LEU A 75 16.45 -13.26 7.16
CA LEU A 75 17.31 -12.15 6.74
C LEU A 75 18.35 -12.60 5.70
N ASN A 76 18.93 -13.78 5.85
CA ASN A 76 20.00 -14.25 4.97
C ASN A 76 19.45 -14.57 3.59
N ALA A 77 18.33 -15.33 3.55
CA ALA A 77 17.65 -15.62 2.30
C ALA A 77 17.18 -14.33 1.63
N LEU A 78 16.53 -13.43 2.38
CA LEU A 78 16.07 -12.14 1.86
C LEU A 78 17.22 -11.34 1.25
N THR A 79 18.32 -11.15 1.99
CA THR A 79 19.50 -10.40 1.54
C THR A 79 20.07 -10.97 0.24
N SER A 80 20.10 -12.30 0.10
CA SER A 80 20.61 -12.95 -1.11
C SER A 80 19.76 -12.71 -2.36
N GLN A 81 18.47 -12.40 -2.19
CA GLN A 81 17.51 -12.22 -3.29
C GLN A 81 17.20 -10.76 -3.60
N LEU A 82 17.53 -9.82 -2.71
CA LEU A 82 17.29 -8.39 -2.91
C LEU A 82 17.87 -7.82 -4.22
N PRO A 83 19.05 -8.26 -4.72
CA PRO A 83 19.55 -7.82 -6.03
C PRO A 83 18.64 -8.18 -7.21
N ILE A 84 17.83 -9.24 -7.11
CA ILE A 84 16.90 -9.65 -8.17
C ILE A 84 15.70 -8.70 -8.22
N VAL A 85 15.19 -8.33 -7.03
CA VAL A 85 14.01 -7.45 -6.91
C VAL A 85 14.40 -5.99 -7.18
N PHE A 86 15.60 -5.60 -6.73
CA PHE A 86 16.10 -4.24 -6.79
C PHE A 86 17.56 -4.24 -7.30
N PRO A 87 17.79 -4.42 -8.60
CA PRO A 87 19.11 -4.32 -9.21
C PRO A 87 19.72 -2.93 -9.00
N GLU A 88 18.90 -1.89 -8.77
CA GLU A 88 19.33 -0.55 -8.42
C GLU A 88 20.10 -0.49 -7.09
N LEU A 89 19.98 -1.50 -6.22
CA LEU A 89 20.69 -1.54 -4.94
C LEU A 89 22.18 -1.81 -5.07
N ASN A 90 22.67 -2.31 -6.22
CA ASN A 90 24.08 -2.65 -6.51
C ASN A 90 24.90 -2.95 -5.23
N LEU A 91 24.53 -4.02 -4.53
CA LEU A 91 25.06 -4.39 -3.19
C LEU A 91 26.56 -4.74 -3.18
N HIS A 92 27.30 -4.55 -4.28
CA HIS A 92 28.66 -5.04 -4.53
C HIS A 92 29.66 -3.95 -4.94
N LEU A 93 29.27 -2.67 -4.96
CA LEU A 93 30.21 -1.57 -5.14
C LEU A 93 30.59 -1.03 -3.75
N GLU A 94 31.86 -1.18 -3.38
CA GLU A 94 32.40 -0.83 -2.06
C GLU A 94 32.29 0.67 -1.69
N GLN A 95 31.67 1.51 -2.53
CA GLN A 95 31.40 2.92 -2.27
C GLN A 95 30.06 3.35 -2.91
N GLU A 96 29.08 3.68 -2.06
CA GLU A 96 28.43 5.01 -1.94
C GLU A 96 26.94 5.01 -1.54
N HIS A 97 26.21 3.90 -1.59
CA HIS A 97 24.84 3.83 -1.06
C HIS A 97 24.60 2.54 -0.29
N SER A 98 24.89 2.54 1.02
CA SER A 98 24.73 1.35 1.85
C SER A 98 23.24 1.06 2.10
N PHE A 99 22.63 0.26 1.23
CA PHE A 99 21.34 -0.34 1.52
C PHE A 99 21.48 -1.25 2.76
N ASP A 100 20.66 -1.02 3.78
CA ASP A 100 20.63 -1.84 4.99
C ASP A 100 19.48 -2.86 4.93
N ALA A 101 19.82 -4.10 4.59
CA ALA A 101 18.86 -5.19 4.49
C ALA A 101 18.12 -5.48 5.81
N ARG A 102 18.75 -5.24 6.98
CA ARG A 102 18.07 -5.39 8.28
C ARG A 102 17.07 -4.28 8.51
N LEU A 103 17.43 -3.05 8.15
CA LEU A 103 16.53 -1.92 8.24
C LEU A 103 15.32 -2.11 7.33
N PHE A 104 15.55 -2.56 6.08
CA PHE A 104 14.49 -2.92 5.14
C PHE A 104 13.60 -4.04 5.68
N GLN A 105 14.18 -5.14 6.17
CA GLN A 105 13.43 -6.26 6.74
C GLN A 105 12.54 -5.80 7.90
N SER A 106 13.09 -5.01 8.83
CA SER A 106 12.35 -4.48 9.97
C SER A 106 11.19 -3.57 9.55
N ALA A 107 11.42 -2.70 8.56
CA ALA A 107 10.37 -1.85 8.00
C ALA A 107 9.26 -2.69 7.34
N ALA A 108 9.62 -3.71 6.55
CA ALA A 108 8.67 -4.58 5.87
C ALA A 108 7.83 -5.39 6.88
N GLN A 109 8.47 -5.94 7.91
CA GLN A 109 7.78 -6.63 9.00
C GLN A 109 6.79 -5.71 9.73
N GLN A 110 7.18 -4.47 10.02
CA GLN A 110 6.29 -3.51 10.66
C GLN A 110 5.11 -3.13 9.75
N LEU A 111 5.34 -2.92 8.45
CA LEU A 111 4.29 -2.61 7.49
C LEU A 111 3.25 -3.74 7.44
N VAL A 112 3.73 -4.99 7.35
CA VAL A 112 2.91 -6.20 7.37
C VAL A 112 2.14 -6.34 8.68
N ALA A 113 2.81 -6.14 9.82
CA ALA A 113 2.18 -6.20 11.13
C ALA A 113 1.05 -5.18 11.26
N GLN A 114 1.30 -3.93 10.86
CA GLN A 114 0.31 -2.88 10.94
C GLN A 114 -0.88 -3.14 10.01
N PHE A 115 -0.63 -3.55 8.76
CA PHE A 115 -1.70 -3.90 7.83
C PHE A 115 -2.56 -5.06 8.36
N ALA A 116 -1.93 -6.16 8.80
CA ALA A 116 -2.64 -7.34 9.28
C ALA A 116 -3.44 -7.07 10.55
N CYS A 117 -2.89 -6.25 11.45
CA CYS A 117 -3.59 -5.79 12.63
C CYS A 117 -4.85 -4.98 12.26
N GLU A 118 -4.70 -3.96 11.42
CA GLU A 118 -5.84 -3.11 11.04
C GLU A 118 -6.89 -3.88 10.23
N LEU A 119 -6.46 -4.85 9.42
CA LEU A 119 -7.37 -5.79 8.75
C LEU A 119 -8.15 -6.60 9.77
N TYR A 120 -7.48 -7.17 10.77
CA TYR A 120 -8.14 -7.92 11.84
C TYR A 120 -9.17 -7.07 12.58
N SER A 121 -8.75 -5.89 13.06
CA SER A 121 -9.59 -4.94 13.81
C SER A 121 -10.82 -4.49 13.01
N SER A 122 -10.67 -4.26 11.70
CA SER A 122 -11.77 -3.81 10.84
C SER A 122 -12.99 -4.74 10.83
N GLN A 123 -12.77 -6.03 11.13
CA GLN A 123 -13.79 -7.08 11.13
C GLN A 123 -14.24 -7.51 12.54
N GLN A 124 -13.61 -7.00 13.60
CA GLN A 124 -14.01 -7.32 14.97
C GLN A 124 -15.28 -6.60 15.38
N MET A 125 -15.96 -7.11 16.40
CA MET A 125 -17.19 -6.51 16.94
C MET A 125 -16.92 -5.11 17.56
N PRO A 126 -17.91 -4.20 17.57
CA PRO A 126 -17.74 -2.82 18.05
C PRO A 126 -17.28 -2.69 19.52
N ASP A 127 -17.60 -3.68 20.34
CA ASP A 127 -17.34 -3.75 21.76
C ASP A 127 -15.96 -4.34 22.11
N SER A 128 -15.23 -4.81 21.10
CA SER A 128 -13.82 -5.20 21.26
C SER A 128 -12.92 -3.97 21.34
N VAL A 129 -11.83 -4.05 22.10
CA VAL A 129 -10.75 -3.05 22.09
C VAL A 129 -9.59 -3.66 21.31
N GLN A 130 -9.08 -2.94 20.31
CA GLN A 130 -7.94 -3.39 19.48
C GLN A 130 -6.88 -2.30 19.47
N MET A 131 -5.61 -2.67 19.44
CA MET A 131 -4.47 -1.76 19.55
C MET A 131 -3.46 -2.06 18.45
N CYS A 132 -3.69 -1.48 17.27
CA CYS A 132 -2.80 -1.62 16.11
C CYS A 132 -1.78 -0.52 16.06
N ALA A 133 -0.94 -0.44 17.08
CA ALA A 133 0.32 0.26 17.03
C ALA A 133 1.10 0.02 18.32
N ASN A 134 2.43 0.06 18.20
CA ASN A 134 3.33 0.13 19.34
C ASN A 134 3.21 1.47 20.13
N ASP A 135 2.32 2.38 19.70
CA ASP A 135 2.04 3.67 20.34
C ASP A 135 0.83 3.63 21.30
N GLY A 136 0.14 2.49 21.41
CA GLY A 136 -0.99 2.30 22.31
C GLY A 136 -2.31 2.93 21.85
N ARG A 137 -2.42 3.38 20.59
CA ARG A 137 -3.67 3.94 20.06
C ARG A 137 -4.68 2.84 19.74
N VAL A 138 -5.92 3.08 20.14
CA VAL A 138 -7.04 2.19 19.84
C VAL A 138 -7.40 2.30 18.36
N THR A 139 -7.45 1.16 17.68
CA THR A 139 -7.85 1.08 16.28
C THR A 139 -9.37 1.08 16.15
N PRO A 140 -9.95 1.77 15.15
CA PRO A 140 -11.36 1.64 14.85
C PRO A 140 -11.75 0.19 14.54
N ASN A 141 -12.79 -0.31 15.22
CA ASN A 141 -13.33 -1.66 15.03
C ASN A 141 -14.64 -1.65 14.27
N ASN A 142 -15.05 -2.83 13.79
CA ASN A 142 -16.31 -3.04 13.09
C ASN A 142 -16.58 -2.02 11.98
N LEU A 143 -15.57 -1.79 11.15
CA LEU A 143 -15.67 -0.83 10.04
C LEU A 143 -16.69 -1.31 9.00
N GLY A 144 -16.92 -2.62 8.91
CA GLY A 144 -17.79 -3.22 7.90
C GLY A 144 -17.21 -3.13 6.49
N TYR A 145 -15.91 -2.83 6.38
CA TYR A 145 -15.10 -2.81 5.16
C TYR A 145 -13.65 -3.17 5.51
N LEU A 146 -12.87 -3.61 4.52
CA LEU A 146 -11.44 -3.87 4.68
C LEU A 146 -10.62 -2.57 4.52
N PRO A 147 -9.42 -2.46 5.15
CA PRO A 147 -8.50 -1.35 4.91
C PRO A 147 -8.32 -1.06 3.41
N PHE A 148 -8.15 0.22 3.02
CA PHE A 148 -8.07 0.67 1.62
C PHE A 148 -9.36 0.59 0.80
N GLN A 149 -10.38 -0.18 1.19
CA GLN A 149 -11.67 -0.08 0.48
C GLN A 149 -12.38 1.25 0.75
N GLN A 150 -12.30 1.73 2.00
CA GLN A 150 -12.87 2.99 2.48
C GLN A 150 -12.05 3.53 3.68
N GLY A 151 -12.43 4.69 4.20
CA GLY A 151 -11.88 5.25 5.44
C GLY A 151 -10.60 6.04 5.22
N LYS A 152 -9.68 6.01 6.21
CA LYS A 152 -8.44 6.83 6.19
C LYS A 152 -7.61 6.59 4.93
N TYR A 153 -7.49 5.34 4.50
CA TYR A 153 -6.66 4.97 3.35
C TYR A 153 -7.28 5.29 1.99
N SER A 154 -8.45 5.92 1.97
CA SER A 154 -8.94 6.57 0.76
C SER A 154 -8.09 7.78 0.40
N GLY A 155 -7.60 8.54 1.39
CA GLY A 155 -6.76 9.73 1.17
C GLY A 155 -5.35 9.65 1.75
N GLU A 156 -5.10 8.71 2.67
CA GLU A 156 -3.82 8.59 3.39
C GLU A 156 -3.07 7.33 2.98
N ARG A 157 -1.73 7.39 3.01
CA ARG A 157 -0.86 6.22 2.83
C ARG A 157 -0.70 5.47 4.16
N LEU A 158 -0.67 4.15 4.14
CA LEU A 158 -0.04 3.39 5.23
C LEU A 158 1.46 3.53 5.05
N THR A 159 2.16 4.18 5.98
CA THR A 159 3.60 4.46 5.86
C THR A 159 4.35 3.97 7.08
N VAL A 160 5.50 3.36 6.86
CA VAL A 160 6.47 2.96 7.87
C VAL A 160 7.80 3.64 7.58
N HIS A 161 8.26 4.43 8.54
CA HIS A 161 9.58 5.06 8.51
C HIS A 161 10.53 4.37 9.50
N ARG A 162 11.73 4.05 9.03
CA ARG A 162 12.82 3.48 9.83
C ARG A 162 14.13 4.14 9.45
N HIS A 163 14.95 4.48 10.44
CA HIS A 163 16.30 4.99 10.21
C HIS A 163 17.31 4.21 11.05
N SER A 164 18.55 4.11 10.56
CA SER A 164 19.64 3.52 11.33
C SER A 164 19.97 4.41 12.53
N GLN A 165 20.15 3.79 13.69
CA GLN A 165 20.78 4.48 14.82
C GLN A 165 22.29 4.54 14.54
N PRO A 166 22.97 5.69 14.77
CA PRO A 166 24.42 5.76 14.61
C PRO A 166 25.09 4.73 15.52
N GLN A 167 25.78 3.74 14.96
CA GLN A 167 26.59 2.79 15.73
C GLN A 167 28.07 3.08 15.50
N GLY A 168 28.74 3.61 16.52
CA GLY A 168 30.19 3.84 16.51
C GLY A 168 30.62 4.85 15.43
N SER A 169 31.66 4.49 14.67
CA SER A 169 32.29 5.34 13.64
C SER A 169 31.60 5.28 12.27
N GLN A 170 30.40 4.70 12.15
CA GLN A 170 29.69 4.66 10.87
C GLN A 170 29.44 6.07 10.34
N SER A 171 29.92 6.33 9.13
CA SER A 171 30.00 7.64 8.51
C SER A 171 28.71 8.12 7.83
N GLN A 172 27.66 7.30 7.76
CA GLN A 172 26.42 7.69 7.06
C GLN A 172 25.18 7.09 7.72
N SER A 173 24.23 7.96 8.09
CA SER A 173 22.89 7.54 8.54
C SER A 173 22.01 7.22 7.33
N VAL A 174 21.24 6.15 7.41
CA VAL A 174 20.33 5.72 6.34
C VAL A 174 18.91 5.65 6.87
N ALA A 175 17.93 5.93 6.02
CA ALA A 175 16.52 5.77 6.33
C ALA A 175 15.79 5.07 5.18
N VAL A 176 14.70 4.40 5.55
CA VAL A 176 13.84 3.61 4.68
C VAL A 176 12.41 4.01 4.98
N ASP A 177 11.70 4.40 3.93
CA ASP A 177 10.27 4.64 3.93
C ASP A 177 9.59 3.57 3.07
N LEU A 178 8.75 2.75 3.72
CA LEU A 178 7.88 1.79 3.04
C LEU A 178 6.45 2.26 3.14
N TYR A 179 5.73 2.27 2.02
CA TYR A 179 4.34 2.69 2.04
C TYR A 179 3.44 1.96 1.04
N LEU A 180 2.16 1.93 1.38
CA LEU A 180 1.07 1.55 0.50
C LEU A 180 0.34 2.83 0.06
N LYS A 181 0.17 3.02 -1.25
CA LYS A 181 -0.56 4.17 -1.79
C LYS A 181 -2.02 4.19 -1.33
N SER A 182 -2.56 5.39 -1.10
CA SER A 182 -4.00 5.54 -0.86
C SER A 182 -4.80 5.20 -2.12
N THR A 183 -6.09 4.91 -1.97
CA THR A 183 -6.92 4.61 -3.15
C THR A 183 -7.24 5.81 -4.03
N SER A 184 -7.09 7.04 -3.50
CA SER A 184 -7.10 8.25 -4.32
C SER A 184 -5.85 8.40 -5.20
N GLU A 185 -4.69 7.89 -4.75
CA GLU A 185 -3.46 7.91 -5.53
C GLU A 185 -3.42 6.81 -6.59
N ARG A 186 -3.85 5.58 -6.22
CA ARG A 186 -3.96 4.45 -7.14
C ARG A 186 -5.19 3.59 -6.80
N PRO A 187 -6.15 3.41 -7.72
CA PRO A 187 -7.34 2.62 -7.45
C PRO A 187 -7.00 1.13 -7.31
N LEU A 188 -7.78 0.39 -6.51
CA LEU A 188 -7.63 -1.07 -6.32
C LEU A 188 -8.01 -1.90 -7.56
N SER A 189 -8.46 -1.27 -8.66
CA SER A 189 -8.65 -1.93 -9.95
C SER A 189 -7.36 -2.03 -10.76
N SER A 190 -6.33 -1.25 -10.39
CA SER A 190 -5.01 -1.25 -11.02
C SER A 190 -4.07 -2.17 -10.25
N ILE A 191 -3.17 -2.86 -10.95
CA ILE A 191 -2.11 -3.67 -10.31
C ILE A 191 -1.25 -2.86 -9.32
N TRP A 192 -1.19 -1.53 -9.51
CA TRP A 192 -0.42 -0.60 -8.69
C TRP A 192 -1.19 -0.10 -7.46
N GLY A 193 -2.44 -0.53 -7.30
CA GLY A 193 -3.23 -0.34 -6.08
C GLY A 193 -2.58 -1.05 -4.89
N SER A 194 -2.83 -0.54 -3.69
CA SER A 194 -2.15 -0.96 -2.47
C SER A 194 -2.32 -2.43 -2.10
N THR A 195 -3.49 -3.00 -2.35
CA THR A 195 -3.81 -4.35 -1.90
C THR A 195 -4.81 -5.07 -2.79
N HIS A 196 -4.59 -6.37 -2.98
CA HIS A 196 -5.41 -7.26 -3.79
C HIS A 196 -5.54 -8.63 -3.13
N THR A 197 -6.51 -9.42 -3.57
CA THR A 197 -6.50 -10.87 -3.38
C THR A 197 -5.82 -11.50 -4.61
N LEU A 198 -4.91 -12.46 -4.44
CA LEU A 198 -4.05 -12.95 -5.53
C LEU A 198 -4.85 -13.39 -6.78
N GLY A 199 -5.90 -14.17 -6.61
CA GLY A 199 -6.60 -14.81 -7.73
C GLY A 199 -5.83 -16.02 -8.27
N ARG A 200 -6.26 -16.55 -9.41
CA ARG A 200 -5.71 -17.79 -9.98
C ARG A 200 -4.67 -17.47 -11.05
N PHE A 201 -3.52 -18.14 -10.96
CA PHE A 201 -2.46 -18.13 -11.97
C PHE A 201 -2.09 -19.57 -12.32
N HIS A 202 -1.82 -19.83 -13.60
CA HIS A 202 -1.57 -21.18 -14.08
C HIS A 202 -0.23 -21.71 -13.53
N GLY A 203 -0.23 -22.88 -12.88
CA GLY A 203 0.98 -23.48 -12.31
C GLY A 203 1.48 -22.86 -11.01
N SER A 204 0.81 -21.82 -10.51
CA SER A 204 1.13 -21.25 -9.20
C SER A 204 0.63 -22.17 -8.06
N HIS A 205 1.48 -22.36 -7.06
CA HIS A 205 1.20 -23.05 -5.81
C HIS A 205 0.81 -22.08 -4.68
N PHE A 206 0.88 -20.77 -4.93
CA PHE A 206 0.38 -19.79 -3.99
C PHE A 206 -1.14 -19.91 -3.86
N SER A 207 -1.67 -19.70 -2.64
CA SER A 207 -3.11 -19.76 -2.44
C SER A 207 -3.78 -18.60 -3.16
N SER A 208 -4.82 -18.88 -3.94
CA SER A 208 -5.52 -17.85 -4.72
C SER A 208 -6.24 -16.80 -3.87
N ASP A 209 -6.44 -17.08 -2.59
CA ASP A 209 -7.04 -16.17 -1.61
C ASP A 209 -6.01 -15.38 -0.79
N SER A 210 -4.70 -15.56 -1.07
CA SER A 210 -3.62 -14.81 -0.43
C SER A 210 -3.80 -13.30 -0.66
N VAL A 211 -3.42 -12.50 0.32
CA VAL A 211 -3.42 -11.03 0.17
C VAL A 211 -2.10 -10.60 -0.45
N VAL A 212 -2.15 -9.76 -1.47
CA VAL A 212 -0.97 -9.15 -2.09
C VAL A 212 -0.93 -7.68 -1.73
N LEU A 213 0.20 -7.21 -1.21
CA LEU A 213 0.48 -5.79 -1.01
C LEU A 213 1.44 -5.30 -2.09
N THR A 214 1.10 -4.20 -2.74
CA THR A 214 2.02 -3.46 -3.62
C THR A 214 2.68 -2.36 -2.80
N VAL A 215 3.94 -2.58 -2.46
CA VAL A 215 4.71 -1.72 -1.56
C VAL A 215 5.66 -0.85 -2.34
N TYR A 216 5.71 0.42 -1.98
CA TYR A 216 6.66 1.40 -2.49
C TYR A 216 7.76 1.62 -1.46
N PHE A 217 9.00 1.71 -1.93
CA PHE A 217 10.20 1.86 -1.13
C PHE A 217 10.98 3.10 -1.56
N GLU A 218 11.19 4.00 -0.61
CA GLU A 218 12.10 5.13 -0.73
C GLU A 218 13.27 4.92 0.24
N GLY A 219 14.49 4.95 -0.30
CA GLY A 219 15.73 4.91 0.48
C GLY A 219 16.29 6.32 0.62
N HIS A 220 16.82 6.66 1.79
CA HIS A 220 17.43 7.96 2.07
C HIS A 220 18.79 7.81 2.73
N VAL A 221 19.70 8.71 2.40
CA VAL A 221 20.97 8.89 3.11
C VAL A 221 21.04 10.28 3.71
N LEU A 222 21.65 10.39 4.88
CA LEU A 222 22.00 11.68 5.47
C LEU A 222 23.28 12.19 4.81
N ASP A 223 23.24 13.38 4.23
CA ASP A 223 24.42 14.03 3.66
C ASP A 223 25.28 14.75 4.72
N GLU A 224 26.44 15.27 4.29
CA GLU A 224 27.36 16.02 5.17
C GLU A 224 26.74 17.29 5.78
N ARG A 225 25.64 17.80 5.19
CA ARG A 225 24.88 18.96 5.67
C ARG A 225 23.73 18.56 6.59
N HIS A 226 23.65 17.29 7.00
CA HIS A 226 22.59 16.73 7.82
C HIS A 226 21.21 16.84 7.17
N GLN A 227 21.15 16.75 5.84
CA GLN A 227 19.90 16.68 5.08
C GLN A 227 19.70 15.28 4.52
N TRP A 228 18.47 14.79 4.60
CA TRP A 228 18.09 13.50 4.00
C TRP A 228 17.96 13.66 2.48
N GLN A 229 18.77 12.91 1.75
CA GLN A 229 18.76 12.84 0.29
C GLN A 229 18.20 11.50 -0.14
N ALA A 230 17.33 11.49 -1.15
CA ALA A 230 16.84 10.25 -1.74
C ALA A 230 17.99 9.48 -2.42
N GLN A 231 18.07 8.18 -2.16
CA GLN A 231 19.03 7.27 -2.80
C GLN A 231 18.66 6.96 -4.25
N TYR A 232 17.36 7.02 -4.56
CA TYR A 232 16.82 6.67 -5.87
C TYR A 232 15.96 7.82 -6.41
N PRO A 233 15.95 8.07 -7.73
CA PRO A 233 15.15 9.13 -8.33
C PRO A 233 13.65 8.85 -8.27
N GLU A 234 13.26 7.57 -8.23
CA GLU A 234 11.87 7.11 -8.10
C GLU A 234 11.76 6.03 -7.02
N PRO A 235 10.59 5.90 -6.36
CA PRO A 235 10.35 4.82 -5.41
C PRO A 235 10.42 3.45 -6.08
N LEU A 236 11.18 2.53 -5.49
CA LEU A 236 11.22 1.14 -5.92
C LEU A 236 9.91 0.45 -5.52
N ILE A 237 9.45 -0.52 -6.31
CA ILE A 237 8.16 -1.20 -6.10
C ILE A 237 8.39 -2.69 -5.94
N PHE A 238 7.75 -3.30 -4.94
CA PHE A 238 7.79 -4.73 -4.72
C PHE A 238 6.47 -5.26 -4.19
N PHE A 239 6.31 -6.59 -4.20
CA PHE A 239 5.08 -7.25 -3.81
C PHE A 239 5.29 -8.17 -2.62
N LEU A 240 4.46 -8.01 -1.59
CA LEU A 240 4.41 -8.91 -0.46
C LEU A 240 3.17 -9.79 -0.54
N LEU A 241 3.37 -11.10 -0.42
CA LEU A 241 2.33 -12.11 -0.36
C LEU A 241 2.09 -12.49 1.10
N LEU A 242 0.92 -12.13 1.61
CA LEU A 242 0.44 -12.41 2.95
C LEU A 242 -0.55 -13.60 2.92
N PRO A 243 -0.75 -14.28 4.07
CA PRO A 243 -1.86 -15.22 4.23
C PRO A 243 -3.22 -14.61 3.88
N SER A 244 -4.21 -15.47 3.62
CA SER A 244 -5.54 -15.01 3.26
C SER A 244 -6.24 -14.27 4.40
N ILE A 245 -7.19 -13.42 4.03
CA ILE A 245 -8.03 -12.65 4.97
C ILE A 245 -8.65 -13.60 6.01
N THR A 246 -9.21 -14.72 5.56
CA THR A 246 -9.83 -15.72 6.44
C THR A 246 -8.85 -16.26 7.47
N THR A 247 -7.62 -16.60 7.07
CA THR A 247 -6.60 -17.11 7.99
C THR A 247 -6.13 -16.04 8.98
N LEU A 248 -6.03 -14.78 8.56
CA LEU A 248 -5.70 -13.66 9.46
C LEU A 248 -6.81 -13.43 10.49
N LEU A 249 -8.08 -13.52 10.08
CA LEU A 249 -9.24 -13.35 10.97
C LEU A 249 -9.45 -14.51 11.94
N GLN A 250 -8.89 -15.68 11.68
CA GLN A 250 -8.94 -16.84 12.59
C GLN A 250 -7.98 -16.71 13.79
N GLN A 251 -7.11 -15.71 13.81
CA GLN A 251 -6.21 -15.50 14.93
C GLN A 251 -6.96 -15.00 16.18
N GLY A 252 -6.44 -15.31 17.36
CA GLY A 252 -7.11 -15.02 18.62
C GLY A 252 -7.10 -13.54 19.03
N SER A 253 -6.27 -12.72 18.40
CA SER A 253 -6.17 -11.28 18.61
C SER A 253 -5.53 -10.59 17.42
N ASP A 254 -5.62 -9.27 17.40
CA ASP A 254 -4.91 -8.38 16.48
C ASP A 254 -3.39 -8.55 16.56
N ALA A 255 -2.83 -8.67 17.76
CA ALA A 255 -1.41 -8.94 17.96
C ALA A 255 -1.00 -10.31 17.39
N SER A 256 -1.83 -11.35 17.57
CA SER A 256 -1.60 -12.66 16.97
C SER A 256 -1.73 -12.63 15.45
N ALA A 257 -2.68 -11.87 14.90
CA ALA A 257 -2.82 -11.64 13.46
C ALA A 257 -1.58 -10.97 12.86
N ALA A 258 -1.08 -9.92 13.51
CA ALA A 258 0.14 -9.23 13.11
C ALA A 258 1.36 -10.16 13.12
N GLN A 259 1.57 -10.91 14.22
CA GLN A 259 2.68 -11.86 14.33
C GLN A 259 2.58 -12.99 13.31
N PHE A 260 1.38 -13.54 13.10
CA PHE A 260 1.14 -14.58 12.12
C PHE A 260 1.44 -14.09 10.70
N ALA A 261 1.02 -12.87 10.35
CA ALA A 261 1.32 -12.27 9.07
C ALA A 261 2.83 -12.07 8.87
N MET A 262 3.55 -11.51 9.84
CA MET A 262 5.00 -11.33 9.75
C MET A 262 5.75 -12.65 9.51
N ASN A 263 5.33 -13.72 10.17
CA ASN A 263 5.99 -15.02 10.07
C ASN A 263 5.71 -15.75 8.73
N ASN A 264 4.58 -15.46 8.09
CA ASN A 264 4.12 -16.19 6.91
C ASN A 264 4.13 -15.33 5.63
N THR A 265 4.65 -14.10 5.69
CA THR A 265 4.74 -13.23 4.53
C THR A 265 5.96 -13.57 3.68
N ARG A 266 5.77 -13.53 2.36
CA ARG A 266 6.82 -13.76 1.37
C ARG A 266 6.95 -12.55 0.45
N LEU A 267 8.17 -12.16 0.13
CA LEU A 267 8.49 -11.23 -0.94
C LEU A 267 8.43 -11.99 -2.27
N LEU A 268 7.66 -11.50 -3.24
CA LEU A 268 7.69 -12.04 -4.61
C LEU A 268 8.97 -11.54 -5.31
N LEU A 269 9.68 -12.46 -5.97
CA LEU A 269 10.90 -12.14 -6.71
C LEU A 269 10.53 -11.75 -8.14
N VAL A 270 10.11 -10.51 -8.32
CA VAL A 270 9.80 -9.94 -9.64
C VAL A 270 11.08 -9.36 -10.21
N ASP A 271 11.62 -10.02 -11.24
CA ASP A 271 12.83 -9.57 -11.93
C ASP A 271 12.57 -8.25 -12.68
N SER A 272 13.23 -7.18 -12.24
CA SER A 272 13.11 -5.84 -12.81
C SER A 272 14.15 -5.54 -13.91
N GLU A 273 15.10 -6.45 -14.19
CA GLU A 273 16.12 -6.27 -15.24
C GLU A 273 15.56 -6.31 -16.67
N THR A 274 14.36 -6.86 -16.84
CA THR A 274 13.65 -6.89 -18.14
C THR A 274 13.10 -5.52 -18.58
N ARG A 275 13.38 -4.43 -17.85
CA ARG A 275 13.15 -3.03 -18.29
C ARG A 275 14.29 -2.42 -19.12
N ARG A 276 15.10 -3.22 -19.81
CA ARG A 276 16.14 -2.71 -20.74
C ARG A 276 15.88 -3.11 -22.17
#